data_AF-A0A453SDQ4-F1
#
_entry.id   AF-A0A453SDQ4-F1
#
_cell.length_a   1.000
_cell.length_b   1.000
_cell.length_c   1.000
_cell.angle_alpha   90.00
_cell.angle_beta   90.00
_cell.angle_gamma   90.00
#
_symmetry.space_group_name_H-M   'P 1'
#
loop_
_entity.id
_entity.type
_entity.pdbx_description
1 polymer ?
#
loop_
_entity_poly.entity_id
_entity_poly.type
_entity_poly.pdbx_seq_one_letter_code
_entity_poly.pdbx_strand_id
1 'polypeptide(L)'
;VLGLWLLVQSLSFITAGVSVTGLLIYDQLKDTSFPVFLALVVVTNLSGALAALSTLAGTILIEREWVVVICGGHPPAVLTKTNSMIRRIDLSCKLLAPVLSGFIISFVSTQASAVALALWNLASVWLQYWLFVSVYNGVPALSEDVQLRRESTSALVVAPADEEVQGCGQDAPDWRVGVTERLSILPCWDSWAVYMRQEVMLPGVALAILYFTVLSFGTLMTATLDWKGIPAYVISLARGFSAVVGIAATLLYPVVHSWVSTLRTGLWSVWMQWCCLLLCVGSIWVSDGVASAWVLMAGVAASRLGLWMFDLAVMQLMQDSVPDSDRCVVGGVQNSLQSMFDLLTYIMGIIVSDPKDFSELIVLSFLLVTCAALMYTLHVYRVRKHLLHLDKIFAKMGWCATLQ
;
A
#
# COMPACT_ATOMS: atom_id res chain seq x y z
N VAL A 1 -17.86 -15.54 9.34
CA VAL A 1 -17.06 -14.31 9.07
C VAL A 1 -16.43 -14.35 7.69
N LEU A 2 -15.63 -15.37 7.36
CA LEU A 2 -14.97 -15.51 6.04
C LEU A 2 -15.94 -15.42 4.84
N GLY A 3 -17.05 -16.16 4.87
CA GLY A 3 -18.05 -16.12 3.78
C GLY A 3 -18.71 -14.74 3.62
N LEU A 4 -18.96 -14.03 4.72
CA LEU A 4 -19.49 -12.67 4.68
C LEU A 4 -18.46 -11.68 4.11
N TRP A 5 -17.20 -11.81 4.53
CA TRP A 5 -16.09 -11.00 4.02
C TRP A 5 -15.91 -11.18 2.50
N LEU A 6 -15.83 -12.42 2.02
CA LEU A 6 -15.74 -12.75 0.58
C LEU A 6 -16.93 -12.19 -0.19
N LEU A 7 -18.15 -12.35 0.33
CA LEU A 7 -19.36 -11.85 -0.31
C LEU A 7 -19.35 -10.31 -0.42
N VAL A 8 -18.99 -9.61 0.65
CA VAL A 8 -18.87 -8.14 0.65
C VAL A 8 -17.80 -7.67 -0.34
N GLN A 9 -16.62 -8.29 -0.34
CA GLN A 9 -15.54 -7.96 -1.27
C GLN A 9 -15.98 -8.15 -2.73
N SER A 10 -16.60 -9.29 -3.01
CA SER A 10 -17.00 -9.70 -4.36
C SER A 10 -18.12 -8.82 -4.92
N LEU A 11 -19.16 -8.57 -4.13
CA LEU A 11 -20.26 -7.67 -4.53
C LEU A 11 -19.74 -6.26 -4.79
N SER A 12 -18.77 -5.80 -4.01
CA SER A 12 -18.16 -4.49 -4.19
C SER A 12 -17.42 -4.40 -5.53
N PHE A 13 -16.61 -5.40 -5.89
CA PHE A 13 -15.93 -5.43 -7.19
C PHE A 13 -16.89 -5.54 -8.37
N ILE A 14 -17.94 -6.37 -8.26
CA ILE A 14 -18.95 -6.52 -9.31
C ILE A 14 -19.69 -5.19 -9.52
N THR A 15 -20.11 -4.55 -8.43
CA THR A 15 -20.82 -3.27 -8.48
C THR A 15 -19.96 -2.17 -9.10
N ALA A 16 -18.68 -2.10 -8.73
CA ALA A 16 -17.72 -1.17 -9.34
C ALA A 16 -17.52 -1.45 -10.84
N GLY A 17 -17.33 -2.72 -11.22
CA GLY A 17 -17.12 -3.12 -12.61
C GLY A 17 -18.32 -2.81 -13.51
N VAL A 18 -19.54 -3.12 -13.04
CA VAL A 18 -20.79 -2.84 -13.78
C VAL A 18 -21.02 -1.34 -13.91
N SER A 19 -20.83 -0.57 -12.84
CA SER A 19 -21.03 0.89 -12.88
C SER A 19 -20.02 1.59 -13.80
N VAL A 20 -18.74 1.22 -13.77
CA VAL A 20 -17.72 1.74 -14.71
C VAL A 20 -18.06 1.36 -16.15
N THR A 21 -18.47 0.11 -16.39
CA THR A 21 -18.87 -0.34 -17.74
C THR A 21 -20.06 0.47 -18.24
N GLY A 22 -21.05 0.73 -17.39
CA GLY A 22 -22.19 1.59 -17.71
C GLY A 22 -21.76 3.02 -18.06
N LEU A 23 -20.85 3.62 -17.29
CA LEU A 23 -20.31 4.95 -17.57
C LEU A 23 -19.54 5.03 -18.90
N LEU A 24 -18.85 3.94 -19.30
CA LEU A 24 -18.07 3.90 -20.54
C LEU A 24 -18.89 3.59 -21.79
N ILE A 25 -19.95 2.77 -21.67
CA ILE A 25 -20.85 2.45 -22.79
C ILE A 25 -21.75 3.64 -23.12
N TYR A 26 -22.22 4.34 -22.08
CA TYR A 26 -23.12 5.46 -22.22
C TYR A 26 -22.42 6.78 -21.88
N ASP A 27 -21.45 7.15 -22.71
CA ASP A 27 -20.65 8.37 -22.56
C ASP A 27 -21.49 9.66 -22.53
N GLN A 28 -22.65 9.69 -23.19
CA GLN A 28 -23.58 10.82 -23.20
C GLN A 28 -24.46 10.95 -21.93
N LEU A 29 -24.28 10.11 -20.90
CA LEU A 29 -25.09 10.20 -19.68
C LEU A 29 -24.91 11.54 -18.96
N LYS A 30 -23.74 12.16 -19.08
CA LYS A 30 -23.45 13.47 -18.48
C LYS A 30 -24.41 14.55 -18.99
N ASP A 31 -24.70 14.51 -20.29
CA ASP A 31 -25.52 15.53 -20.96
C ASP A 31 -27.01 15.13 -20.96
N THR A 32 -27.31 13.84 -21.06
CA THR A 32 -28.68 13.33 -21.11
C THR A 32 -29.34 13.23 -19.73
N SER A 33 -28.61 12.78 -18.71
CA SER A 33 -29.16 12.54 -17.37
C SER A 33 -28.09 12.65 -16.27
N PHE A 34 -27.69 13.88 -15.96
CA PHE A 34 -26.76 14.20 -14.88
C PHE A 34 -27.00 13.47 -13.54
N PRO A 35 -28.23 13.29 -13.02
CA PRO A 35 -28.42 12.55 -11.76
C PRO A 35 -28.03 11.07 -11.86
N VAL A 36 -28.25 10.43 -13.01
CA VAL A 36 -27.87 9.02 -13.22
C VAL A 36 -26.35 8.91 -13.36
N PHE A 37 -25.73 9.84 -14.08
CA PHE A 37 -24.27 9.95 -14.16
C PHE A 37 -23.66 10.08 -12.77
N LEU A 38 -24.16 11.03 -11.96
CA LEU A 38 -23.68 11.25 -10.60
C LEU A 38 -23.90 10.02 -9.71
N ALA A 39 -25.07 9.37 -9.79
CA ALA A 39 -25.34 8.15 -9.04
C ALA A 39 -24.36 7.02 -9.38
N LEU A 40 -24.07 6.80 -10.66
CA LEU A 40 -23.09 5.80 -11.10
C LEU A 40 -21.68 6.13 -10.62
N VAL A 41 -21.26 7.40 -10.66
CA VAL A 41 -19.97 7.84 -10.13
C VAL A 41 -19.88 7.59 -8.62
N VAL A 42 -20.92 7.94 -7.85
CA VAL A 42 -20.97 7.72 -6.40
C VAL A 42 -20.92 6.22 -6.08
N VAL A 43 -21.72 5.41 -6.78
CA VAL A 43 -21.74 3.95 -6.60
C VAL A 43 -20.38 3.34 -6.93
N THR A 44 -19.74 3.78 -8.02
CA THR A 44 -18.39 3.33 -8.41
C THR A 44 -17.39 3.60 -7.29
N ASN A 45 -17.37 4.82 -6.76
CA ASN A 45 -16.41 5.22 -5.73
C ASN A 45 -16.67 4.51 -4.39
N LEU A 46 -17.94 4.42 -3.96
CA LEU A 46 -18.29 3.78 -2.68
C LEU A 46 -18.01 2.28 -2.72
N SER A 47 -18.37 1.61 -3.81
CA SER A 47 -18.07 0.19 -4.01
C SER A 47 -16.58 -0.07 -4.17
N GLY A 48 -15.84 0.79 -4.89
CA GLY A 48 -14.38 0.72 -4.98
C GLY A 48 -13.70 0.86 -3.61
N ALA A 49 -14.15 1.81 -2.78
CA ALA A 49 -13.65 2.01 -1.42
C ALA A 49 -13.94 0.78 -0.54
N LEU A 50 -15.16 0.24 -0.59
CA LEU A 50 -15.54 -0.95 0.16
C LEU A 50 -14.74 -2.18 -0.29
N ALA A 51 -14.49 -2.33 -1.60
CA ALA A 51 -13.65 -3.39 -2.15
C ALA A 51 -12.20 -3.27 -1.67
N ALA A 52 -11.63 -2.05 -1.66
CA ALA A 52 -10.27 -1.81 -1.18
C ALA A 52 -10.12 -2.11 0.31
N LEU A 53 -11.05 -1.62 1.14
CA LEU A 53 -11.08 -1.90 2.59
C LEU A 53 -11.23 -3.38 2.88
N SER A 54 -12.14 -4.06 2.17
CA SER A 54 -12.35 -5.49 2.34
C SER A 54 -11.12 -6.29 1.90
N THR A 55 -10.46 -5.89 0.80
CA THR A 55 -9.21 -6.53 0.36
C THR A 55 -8.11 -6.40 1.41
N LEU A 56 -7.94 -5.21 1.98
CA LEU A 56 -6.95 -4.97 3.04
C LEU A 56 -7.25 -5.78 4.31
N ALA A 57 -8.52 -5.81 4.74
CA ALA A 57 -8.96 -6.64 5.87
C ALA A 57 -8.69 -8.13 5.61
N GLY A 58 -8.91 -8.58 4.38
CA GLY A 58 -8.63 -9.94 3.93
C GLY A 58 -7.15 -10.31 3.99
N THR A 59 -6.28 -9.44 3.48
CA THR A 59 -4.83 -9.64 3.54
C THR A 59 -4.37 -9.75 5.00
N ILE A 60 -4.83 -8.86 5.88
CA ILE A 60 -4.49 -8.90 7.31
C ILE A 60 -4.99 -10.20 7.94
N LEU A 61 -6.24 -10.61 7.69
CA LEU A 61 -6.83 -11.84 8.21
C LEU A 61 -5.98 -13.07 7.82
N ILE A 62 -5.58 -13.14 6.55
CA ILE A 62 -4.81 -14.29 6.04
C ILE A 62 -3.40 -14.28 6.61
N GLU A 63 -2.69 -13.15 6.53
CA GLU A 63 -1.29 -13.06 6.96
C GLU A 63 -1.13 -13.22 8.48
N ARG A 64 -2.08 -12.71 9.28
CA ARG A 64 -1.96 -12.68 10.75
C ARG A 64 -2.60 -13.87 11.44
N GLU A 65 -3.74 -14.35 10.94
CA GLU A 65 -4.47 -15.44 11.60
C GLU A 65 -4.21 -16.76 10.88
N TRP A 66 -4.52 -16.83 9.59
CA TRP A 66 -4.49 -18.11 8.88
C TRP A 66 -3.09 -18.66 8.72
N VAL A 67 -2.15 -17.84 8.27
CA VAL A 67 -0.76 -18.27 8.04
C VAL A 67 -0.08 -18.70 9.34
N VAL A 68 -0.40 -18.04 10.45
CA VAL A 68 0.13 -18.39 11.78
C VAL A 68 -0.43 -19.74 12.25
N VAL A 69 -1.74 -19.96 12.13
CA VAL A 69 -2.37 -21.23 12.50
C VAL A 69 -1.92 -22.38 11.61
N ILE A 70 -1.83 -22.16 10.28
CA ILE A 70 -1.36 -23.17 9.32
C ILE A 70 0.10 -23.58 9.60
N CYS A 71 0.94 -22.63 10.02
CA CYS A 71 2.33 -22.92 10.41
C CYS A 71 2.47 -23.36 11.87
N GLY A 72 1.37 -23.45 12.63
CA GLY A 72 1.36 -23.88 14.01
C GLY A 72 1.92 -25.31 14.14
N GLY A 73 2.93 -25.48 14.99
CA GLY A 73 3.63 -26.76 15.17
C GLY A 73 4.82 -27.00 14.23
N HIS A 74 5.14 -26.07 13.33
CA HIS A 74 6.35 -26.12 12.49
C HIS A 74 7.45 -25.17 12.99
N PRO A 75 8.72 -25.37 12.54
CA PRO A 75 9.80 -24.45 12.87
C PRO A 75 9.51 -23.03 12.39
N PRO A 76 9.98 -21.99 13.11
CA PRO A 76 9.70 -20.58 12.79
C PRO A 76 10.16 -20.18 11.37
N ALA A 77 11.16 -20.88 10.82
CA ALA A 77 11.63 -20.68 9.46
C ALA A 77 10.54 -20.90 8.39
N VAL A 78 9.58 -21.80 8.63
CA VAL A 78 8.48 -22.08 7.69
C VAL A 78 7.52 -20.89 7.64
N LEU A 79 7.17 -20.32 8.79
CA LEU A 79 6.32 -19.12 8.88
C LEU A 79 6.94 -17.94 8.14
N THR A 80 8.23 -17.68 8.36
CA THR A 80 8.96 -16.61 7.65
C THR A 80 8.97 -16.84 6.14
N LYS A 81 9.22 -18.08 5.70
CA LYS A 81 9.23 -18.43 4.28
C LYS A 81 7.86 -18.24 3.63
N THR A 82 6.79 -18.73 4.26
CA THR A 82 5.42 -18.56 3.77
C THR A 82 5.01 -17.09 3.71
N ASN A 83 5.31 -16.32 4.76
CA ASN A 83 5.01 -14.88 4.79
C ASN A 83 5.75 -14.12 3.67
N SER A 84 7.03 -14.44 3.45
CA SER A 84 7.80 -13.84 2.34
C SER A 84 7.24 -14.19 0.95
N MET A 85 6.76 -15.42 0.77
CA MET A 85 6.15 -15.88 -0.49
C MET A 85 4.83 -15.16 -0.77
N ILE A 86 3.95 -15.04 0.23
CA ILE A 86 2.67 -14.33 0.11
C ILE A 86 2.90 -12.87 -0.29
N ARG A 87 3.82 -12.18 0.41
CA ARG A 87 4.14 -10.79 0.11
C ARG A 87 4.75 -10.60 -1.28
N ARG A 88 5.58 -11.54 -1.73
CA ARG A 88 6.13 -11.52 -3.09
C ARG A 88 5.05 -11.67 -4.16
N ILE A 89 4.07 -12.55 -3.94
CA ILE A 89 2.93 -12.72 -4.84
C ILE A 89 2.09 -11.44 -4.87
N ASP A 90 1.73 -10.87 -3.71
CA ASP A 90 0.97 -9.62 -3.62
C ASP A 90 1.64 -8.47 -4.39
N LEU A 91 2.95 -8.29 -4.15
CA LEU A 91 3.70 -7.24 -4.84
C LEU A 91 3.76 -7.46 -6.35
N SER A 92 3.97 -8.71 -6.78
CA SER A 92 4.03 -9.05 -8.20
C SER A 92 2.69 -8.76 -8.88
N CYS A 93 1.57 -9.12 -8.26
CA CYS A 93 0.23 -8.82 -8.76
C CYS A 93 -0.03 -7.30 -8.84
N LYS A 94 0.32 -6.53 -7.79
CA LYS A 94 0.18 -5.06 -7.79
C LYS A 94 1.00 -4.38 -8.89
N LEU A 95 2.14 -4.95 -9.25
CA LEU A 95 3.02 -4.42 -10.30
C LEU A 95 2.60 -4.86 -11.70
N LEU A 96 2.14 -6.10 -11.87
CA LEU A 96 1.71 -6.64 -13.17
C LEU A 96 0.30 -6.19 -13.56
N ALA A 97 -0.60 -6.00 -12.61
CA ALA A 97 -2.00 -5.68 -12.91
C ALA A 97 -2.19 -4.39 -13.74
N PRO A 98 -1.53 -3.25 -13.42
CA PRO A 98 -1.63 -2.03 -14.23
C PRO A 98 -1.03 -2.17 -15.64
N VAL A 99 -0.03 -3.05 -15.78
CA VAL A 99 0.64 -3.31 -17.07
C VAL A 99 -0.31 -4.12 -17.95
N LEU A 100 -0.78 -5.25 -17.45
CA LEU A 100 -1.71 -6.13 -18.16
C LEU A 100 -3.02 -5.40 -18.50
N SER A 101 -3.57 -4.62 -17.57
CA SER A 101 -4.77 -3.83 -17.84
C SER A 101 -4.52 -2.73 -18.89
N GLY A 102 -3.37 -2.04 -18.83
CA GLY A 102 -2.97 -1.06 -19.84
C GLY A 102 -2.82 -1.66 -21.24
N PHE A 103 -2.24 -2.85 -21.35
CA PHE A 103 -2.17 -3.61 -22.61
C PHE A 103 -3.56 -3.96 -23.12
N ILE A 104 -4.43 -4.54 -22.28
CA ILE A 104 -5.80 -4.92 -22.69
C ILE A 104 -6.56 -3.70 -23.20
N ILE A 105 -6.51 -2.58 -22.46
CA ILE A 105 -7.14 -1.31 -22.85
C ILE A 105 -6.61 -0.79 -24.19
N SER A 106 -5.30 -0.86 -24.41
CA SER A 106 -4.65 -0.31 -25.61
C SER A 106 -4.89 -1.13 -26.88
N PHE A 107 -5.08 -2.46 -26.76
CA PHE A 107 -5.16 -3.35 -27.93
C PHE A 107 -6.58 -3.82 -28.27
N VAL A 108 -7.54 -3.77 -27.32
CA VAL A 108 -8.87 -4.37 -27.51
C VAL A 108 -9.97 -3.33 -27.72
N SER A 109 -9.85 -2.13 -27.11
CA SER A 109 -10.87 -1.07 -26.91
C SER A 109 -11.18 -0.89 -25.43
N THR A 110 -11.32 0.35 -24.98
CA THR A 110 -11.63 0.72 -23.58
C THR A 110 -12.91 0.06 -23.08
N GLN A 111 -13.96 0.03 -23.90
CA GLN A 111 -15.26 -0.54 -23.53
C GLN A 111 -15.20 -2.08 -23.43
N ALA A 112 -14.61 -2.74 -24.43
CA ALA A 112 -14.44 -4.19 -24.42
C ALA A 112 -13.53 -4.65 -23.26
N SER A 113 -12.51 -3.86 -22.94
CA SER A 113 -11.61 -4.11 -21.81
C SER A 113 -12.31 -4.02 -20.45
N ALA A 114 -13.19 -3.02 -20.27
CA ALA A 114 -13.96 -2.89 -19.05
C ALA A 114 -14.89 -4.10 -18.83
N VAL A 115 -15.59 -4.53 -19.87
CA VAL A 115 -16.45 -5.73 -19.83
C VAL A 115 -15.63 -6.99 -19.53
N ALA A 116 -14.50 -7.19 -20.22
CA ALA A 116 -13.64 -8.35 -20.03
C ALA A 116 -13.09 -8.42 -18.60
N LEU A 117 -12.62 -7.30 -18.05
CA LEU A 117 -12.11 -7.23 -16.67
C LEU A 117 -13.23 -7.45 -15.63
N ALA A 118 -14.44 -6.94 -15.88
CA ALA A 118 -15.59 -7.19 -15.01
C ALA A 118 -15.97 -8.69 -14.99
N LEU A 119 -15.99 -9.34 -16.15
CA LEU A 119 -16.24 -10.79 -16.25
C LEU A 119 -15.12 -11.61 -15.60
N TRP A 120 -13.86 -11.20 -15.78
CA TRP A 120 -12.72 -11.84 -15.12
C TRP A 120 -12.85 -11.79 -13.59
N ASN A 121 -13.21 -10.63 -13.04
CA ASN A 121 -13.43 -10.48 -11.62
C ASN A 121 -14.57 -11.39 -11.13
N LEU A 122 -15.69 -11.45 -11.85
CA LEU A 122 -16.81 -12.33 -11.50
C LEU A 122 -16.39 -13.81 -11.47
N ALA A 123 -15.63 -14.27 -12.46
CA ALA A 123 -15.10 -15.64 -12.49
C ALA A 123 -14.12 -15.91 -11.34
N SER A 124 -13.28 -14.93 -11.01
CA SER A 124 -12.28 -15.05 -9.94
C SER A 124 -12.90 -15.24 -8.56
N VAL A 125 -14.08 -14.65 -8.29
CA VAL A 125 -14.82 -14.79 -7.02
C VAL A 125 -15.16 -16.24 -6.73
N TRP A 126 -15.67 -16.95 -7.73
CA TRP A 126 -16.06 -18.35 -7.57
C TRP A 126 -14.85 -19.23 -7.27
N LEU A 127 -13.76 -19.02 -8.03
CA LEU A 127 -12.50 -19.72 -7.82
C LEU A 127 -11.93 -19.43 -6.43
N GLN A 128 -11.93 -18.17 -6.01
CA GLN A 128 -11.42 -17.74 -4.71
C GLN A 128 -12.21 -18.37 -3.56
N TYR A 129 -13.54 -18.37 -3.62
CA TYR A 129 -14.39 -19.02 -2.63
C TYR A 129 -14.08 -20.51 -2.51
N TRP A 130 -13.97 -21.22 -3.64
CA TRP A 130 -13.66 -22.64 -3.66
C TRP A 130 -12.30 -22.95 -3.02
N LEU A 131 -11.26 -22.17 -3.36
CA LEU A 131 -9.92 -22.32 -2.76
C LEU A 131 -9.92 -22.06 -1.25
N PHE A 132 -10.61 -21.01 -0.78
CA PHE A 132 -10.69 -20.74 0.66
C PHE A 132 -11.42 -21.83 1.44
N VAL A 133 -12.53 -22.35 0.91
CA VAL A 133 -13.25 -23.46 1.52
C VAL A 133 -12.39 -24.72 1.54
N SER A 134 -11.62 -24.98 0.47
CA SER A 134 -10.69 -26.10 0.42
C SER A 134 -9.60 -26.00 1.49
N VAL A 135 -9.01 -24.82 1.69
CA VAL A 135 -7.99 -24.60 2.74
C VAL A 135 -8.61 -24.73 4.13
N TYR A 136 -9.79 -24.13 4.35
CA TYR A 136 -10.49 -24.20 5.63
C TYR A 136 -10.84 -25.64 6.04
N ASN A 137 -11.33 -26.44 5.09
CA ASN A 137 -11.66 -27.85 5.34
C ASN A 137 -10.41 -28.74 5.43
N GLY A 138 -9.30 -28.32 4.80
CA GLY A 138 -8.05 -29.07 4.79
C GLY A 138 -7.21 -28.94 6.07
N VAL A 139 -7.41 -27.88 6.86
CA VAL A 139 -6.64 -27.60 8.08
C VAL A 139 -7.59 -27.49 9.28
N PRO A 140 -7.86 -28.61 10.00
CA PRO A 140 -8.83 -28.62 11.10
C PRO A 140 -8.47 -27.68 12.26
N ALA A 141 -7.18 -27.37 12.46
CA ALA A 141 -6.70 -26.41 13.46
C ALA A 141 -7.30 -24.99 13.29
N LEU A 142 -7.63 -24.58 12.05
CA LEU A 142 -8.32 -23.32 11.79
C LEU A 142 -9.77 -23.30 12.33
N SER A 143 -10.42 -24.46 12.36
CA SER A 143 -11.79 -24.59 12.87
C SER A 143 -11.84 -24.63 14.40
N GLU A 144 -10.84 -25.24 15.03
CA GLU A 144 -10.71 -25.34 16.49
C GLU A 144 -10.31 -24.00 17.14
N ASP A 145 -9.37 -23.25 16.54
CA ASP A 145 -8.95 -21.95 17.06
C ASP A 145 -10.11 -20.93 17.08
N VAL A 146 -10.95 -20.95 16.04
CA VAL A 146 -12.17 -20.11 15.98
C VAL A 146 -13.19 -20.51 17.07
N GLN A 147 -13.32 -21.79 17.39
CA GLN A 147 -14.20 -22.27 18.45
C GLN A 147 -13.68 -21.86 19.83
N LEU A 148 -12.40 -22.08 20.12
CA LEU A 148 -11.75 -21.67 21.38
C LEU A 148 -11.84 -20.16 21.61
N ARG A 149 -11.66 -19.35 20.57
CA ARG A 149 -11.79 -17.88 20.66
C ARG A 149 -13.23 -17.45 20.92
N ARG A 150 -14.20 -18.15 20.33
CA ARG A 150 -15.64 -17.93 20.57
C ARG A 150 -16.03 -18.31 22.00
N GLU A 151 -15.50 -19.42 22.53
CA GLU A 151 -15.72 -19.85 23.90
C GLU A 151 -15.06 -18.91 24.91
N SER A 152 -13.85 -18.43 24.64
CA SER A 152 -13.16 -17.45 25.49
C SER A 152 -13.91 -16.11 25.53
N THR A 153 -14.45 -15.67 24.39
CA THR A 153 -15.27 -14.46 24.30
C THR A 153 -16.61 -14.64 25.03
N SER A 154 -17.22 -15.82 24.97
CA SER A 154 -18.44 -16.14 25.73
C SER A 154 -18.16 -16.30 27.23
N ALA A 155 -17.00 -16.81 27.63
CA ALA A 155 -16.61 -16.98 29.04
C ALA A 155 -16.33 -15.64 29.73
N LEU A 156 -15.74 -14.68 29.02
CA LEU A 156 -15.61 -13.29 29.48
C LEU A 156 -16.97 -12.59 29.70
N VAL A 157 -18.03 -13.07 29.03
CA VAL A 157 -19.41 -12.56 29.17
C VAL A 157 -20.16 -13.25 30.34
N VAL A 158 -19.65 -14.36 30.87
CA VAL A 158 -20.37 -15.21 31.85
C VAL A 158 -19.66 -15.30 33.21
N ALA A 159 -18.55 -14.58 33.45
CA ALA A 159 -17.94 -14.54 34.77
C ALA A 159 -18.94 -14.01 35.83
N PRO A 160 -19.38 -14.82 36.81
CA PRO A 160 -20.30 -14.37 37.84
C PRO A 160 -19.53 -13.48 38.81
N ALA A 161 -20.00 -12.24 38.97
CA ALA A 161 -19.63 -11.42 40.11
C ALA A 161 -20.37 -11.99 41.33
N ASP A 162 -19.68 -12.82 42.11
CA ASP A 162 -20.10 -13.12 43.48
C ASP A 162 -19.82 -11.87 44.33
N GLU A 163 -20.85 -11.05 44.57
CA GLU A 163 -21.04 -10.32 45.84
C GLU A 163 -22.46 -9.71 45.90
N GLU A 164 -22.99 -9.70 47.12
CA GLU A 164 -24.41 -9.73 47.48
C GLU A 164 -25.22 -8.42 47.31
N VAL A 165 -26.55 -8.59 47.31
CA VAL A 165 -27.63 -7.69 47.84
C VAL A 165 -28.72 -7.22 46.85
N GLN A 166 -29.92 -7.75 47.12
CA GLN A 166 -31.32 -7.41 46.78
C GLN A 166 -31.68 -6.09 46.06
N GLY A 167 -32.55 -6.22 45.04
CA GLY A 167 -33.48 -5.16 44.60
C GLY A 167 -34.18 -5.46 43.26
N CYS A 168 -35.51 -5.61 43.25
CA CYS A 168 -36.38 -5.85 42.10
C CYS A 168 -36.29 -4.79 40.98
N GLY A 169 -36.34 -5.24 39.72
CA GLY A 169 -36.69 -4.41 38.56
C GLY A 169 -36.33 -5.07 37.23
N GLN A 170 -37.33 -5.52 36.48
CA GLN A 170 -37.19 -6.01 35.11
C GLN A 170 -36.74 -4.87 34.20
N ASP A 171 -35.59 -5.03 33.52
CA ASP A 171 -35.32 -4.35 32.25
C ASP A 171 -34.50 -5.29 31.36
N ALA A 172 -35.01 -5.50 30.15
CA ALA A 172 -34.41 -6.37 29.14
C ALA A 172 -33.04 -5.84 28.67
N PRO A 173 -32.06 -6.69 28.33
CA PRO A 173 -30.77 -6.21 27.85
C PRO A 173 -30.93 -5.65 26.43
N ASP A 174 -30.74 -4.33 26.30
CA ASP A 174 -30.86 -3.60 25.05
C ASP A 174 -29.64 -3.88 24.15
N TRP A 175 -29.83 -4.69 23.09
CA TRP A 175 -28.76 -5.16 22.19
C TRP A 175 -28.00 -4.04 21.45
N ARG A 176 -28.53 -2.81 21.50
CA ARG A 176 -27.99 -1.62 20.82
C ARG A 176 -26.70 -1.10 21.47
N VAL A 177 -26.48 -1.36 22.76
CA VAL A 177 -25.32 -0.84 23.50
C VAL A 177 -24.00 -1.53 23.08
N GLY A 178 -24.05 -2.82 22.72
CA GLY A 178 -22.89 -3.58 22.25
C GLY A 178 -22.36 -3.18 20.86
N VAL A 179 -23.17 -2.46 20.07
CA VAL A 179 -22.77 -1.95 18.75
C VAL A 179 -22.11 -0.58 18.87
N THR A 180 -22.56 0.25 19.82
CA THR A 180 -22.02 1.60 20.06
C THR A 180 -20.63 1.58 20.70
N GLU A 181 -20.33 0.59 21.55
CA GLU A 181 -18.99 0.44 22.13
C GLU A 181 -17.94 0.01 21.09
N ARG A 182 -18.39 -0.77 20.09
CA ARG A 182 -17.59 -1.25 18.95
C ARG A 182 -17.30 -0.18 17.88
N LEU A 183 -18.03 0.94 17.91
CA LEU A 183 -17.91 2.10 17.03
C LEU A 183 -17.24 3.30 17.72
N SER A 184 -16.72 3.12 18.94
CA SER A 184 -16.08 4.20 19.67
C SER A 184 -14.80 4.67 18.95
N ILE A 185 -14.67 5.98 18.77
CA ILE A 185 -13.51 6.66 18.15
C ILE A 185 -12.29 6.65 19.08
N LEU A 186 -12.48 6.30 20.36
CA LEU A 186 -11.46 6.21 21.40
C LEU A 186 -10.30 5.24 21.07
N PRO A 187 -10.53 3.96 20.68
CA PRO A 187 -9.45 3.05 20.28
C PRO A 187 -8.65 3.51 19.05
N CYS A 188 -9.19 4.42 18.23
CA CYS A 188 -8.43 5.02 17.12
C CYS A 188 -7.30 5.90 17.67
N TRP A 189 -7.59 6.80 18.61
CA TRP A 189 -6.59 7.69 19.20
C TRP A 189 -5.51 6.95 19.98
N ASP A 190 -5.88 5.90 20.72
CA ASP A 190 -4.91 5.05 21.41
C ASP A 190 -3.96 4.36 20.42
N SER A 191 -4.48 3.93 19.26
CA SER A 191 -3.67 3.35 18.18
C SER A 191 -2.62 4.32 17.64
N TRP A 192 -3.01 5.59 17.43
CA TRP A 192 -2.08 6.66 17.04
C TRP A 192 -1.05 6.94 18.12
N ALA A 193 -1.45 6.96 19.39
CA ALA A 193 -0.53 7.15 20.51
C ALA A 193 0.50 6.02 20.60
N VAL A 194 0.09 4.76 20.40
CA VAL A 194 0.98 3.60 20.34
C VAL A 194 1.96 3.75 19.18
N TYR A 195 1.51 4.16 17.99
CA TYR A 195 2.37 4.39 16.83
C TYR A 195 3.43 5.47 17.08
N MET A 196 3.04 6.60 17.68
CA MET A 196 3.95 7.73 17.96
C MET A 196 5.03 7.39 19.01
N ARG A 197 4.80 6.39 19.86
CA ARG A 197 5.78 5.91 20.85
C ARG A 197 6.80 4.95 20.26
N GLN A 198 6.57 4.41 19.06
CA GLN A 198 7.50 3.46 18.45
C GLN A 198 8.75 4.17 17.93
N GLU A 199 9.92 3.54 18.10
CA GLU A 199 11.19 4.06 17.56
C GLU A 199 11.17 4.19 16.02
N VAL A 200 10.35 3.35 15.37
CA VAL A 200 10.18 3.31 13.91
C VAL A 200 9.19 4.34 13.35
N MET A 201 8.64 5.22 14.20
CA MET A 201 7.73 6.30 13.77
C MET A 201 8.36 7.18 12.69
N LEU A 202 9.61 7.63 12.88
CA LEU A 202 10.26 8.57 11.95
C LEU A 202 10.48 7.95 10.55
N PRO A 203 10.98 6.71 10.42
CA PRO A 203 10.98 5.96 9.17
C PRO A 203 9.59 5.77 8.55
N GLY A 204 8.58 5.45 9.37
CA GLY A 204 7.21 5.23 8.89
C GLY A 204 6.57 6.48 8.30
N VAL A 205 6.75 7.64 8.96
CA VAL A 205 6.29 8.93 8.44
C VAL A 205 7.07 9.33 7.19
N ALA A 206 8.40 9.10 7.15
CA ALA A 206 9.19 9.34 5.95
C ALA A 206 8.68 8.53 4.76
N LEU A 207 8.36 7.25 4.97
CA LEU A 207 7.74 6.40 3.95
C LEU A 207 6.37 6.94 3.53
N ALA A 208 5.53 7.36 4.48
CA ALA A 208 4.21 7.89 4.15
C ALA A 208 4.26 9.19 3.33
N ILE A 209 5.22 10.08 3.60
CA ILE A 209 5.45 11.29 2.78
C ILE A 209 5.77 10.94 1.33
N LEU A 210 6.48 9.83 1.07
CA LEU A 210 6.76 9.39 -0.30
C LEU A 210 5.50 8.97 -1.07
N TYR A 211 4.40 8.59 -0.39
CA TYR A 211 3.12 8.30 -1.05
C TYR A 211 2.42 9.57 -1.57
N PHE A 212 2.81 10.75 -1.08
CA PHE A 212 2.30 12.03 -1.59
C PHE A 212 3.01 12.51 -2.87
N THR A 213 3.99 11.75 -3.38
CA THR A 213 4.68 12.17 -4.61
C THR A 213 3.81 12.00 -5.84
N VAL A 214 3.69 13.05 -6.66
CA VAL A 214 3.02 12.99 -7.97
C VAL A 214 3.95 12.41 -9.04
N LEU A 215 5.25 12.28 -8.74
CA LEU A 215 6.28 11.68 -9.60
C LEU A 215 6.18 10.15 -9.66
N SER A 216 5.06 9.70 -10.19
CA SER A 216 4.73 8.31 -10.40
C SER A 216 4.01 8.19 -11.74
N PHE A 217 4.03 7.02 -12.38
CA PHE A 217 3.09 6.71 -13.45
C PHE A 217 1.67 6.55 -12.89
N GLY A 218 1.17 7.55 -12.15
CA GLY A 218 -0.19 7.71 -11.65
C GLY A 218 -0.98 8.69 -12.53
N THR A 219 -2.22 8.99 -12.14
CA THR A 219 -3.20 9.72 -12.95
C THR A 219 -2.69 11.07 -13.48
N LEU A 220 -2.16 11.92 -12.59
CA LEU A 220 -1.74 13.29 -12.93
C LEU A 220 -0.55 13.33 -13.91
N MET A 221 0.48 12.52 -13.67
CA MET A 221 1.61 12.42 -14.59
C MET A 221 1.16 11.84 -15.94
N THR A 222 0.31 10.80 -15.95
CA THR A 222 -0.17 10.22 -17.21
C THR A 222 -1.01 11.21 -18.01
N ALA A 223 -1.86 12.01 -17.35
CA ALA A 223 -2.64 13.06 -18.02
C ALA A 223 -1.73 14.15 -18.60
N THR A 224 -0.67 14.52 -17.88
CA THR A 224 0.31 15.51 -18.37
C THR A 224 1.12 14.97 -19.55
N LEU A 225 1.51 13.69 -19.53
CA LEU A 225 2.23 13.06 -20.65
C LEU A 225 1.34 12.96 -21.90
N ASP A 226 0.06 12.62 -21.72
CA ASP A 226 -0.92 12.60 -22.80
C ASP A 226 -1.14 14.01 -23.38
N TRP A 227 -1.25 15.02 -22.52
CA TRP A 227 -1.31 16.43 -22.93
C TRP A 227 -0.06 16.90 -23.69
N LYS A 228 1.13 16.41 -23.32
CA LYS A 228 2.40 16.64 -24.05
C LYS A 228 2.47 15.89 -25.40
N GLY A 229 1.44 15.13 -25.76
CA GLY A 229 1.35 14.41 -27.03
C GLY A 229 2.07 13.05 -27.05
N ILE A 230 2.40 12.48 -25.88
CA ILE A 230 3.01 11.15 -25.81
C ILE A 230 1.93 10.09 -26.06
N PRO A 231 2.10 9.20 -27.06
CA PRO A 231 1.10 8.17 -27.34
C PRO A 231 0.86 7.26 -26.15
N ALA A 232 -0.41 6.88 -25.91
CA ALA A 232 -0.83 6.05 -24.77
C ALA A 232 -0.06 4.71 -24.65
N TYR A 233 0.32 4.09 -25.77
CA TYR A 233 1.12 2.86 -25.76
C TYR A 233 2.54 3.09 -25.22
N VAL A 234 3.16 4.25 -25.49
CA VAL A 234 4.49 4.62 -24.97
C VAL A 234 4.42 4.82 -23.47
N ILE A 235 3.40 5.53 -22.98
CA ILE A 235 3.14 5.73 -21.55
C ILE A 235 2.98 4.36 -20.86
N SER A 236 2.24 3.45 -21.49
CA SER A 236 1.99 2.10 -20.97
C SER A 236 3.26 1.24 -20.93
N LEU A 237 4.09 1.31 -21.97
CA LEU A 237 5.39 0.63 -22.02
C LEU A 237 6.34 1.19 -20.94
N ALA A 238 6.41 2.50 -20.78
CA ALA A 238 7.23 3.15 -19.76
C ALA A 238 6.78 2.77 -18.34
N ARG A 239 5.45 2.75 -18.09
CA ARG A 239 4.87 2.24 -16.83
C ARG A 239 5.22 0.76 -16.61
N GLY A 240 5.15 -0.06 -17.66
CA GLY A 240 5.55 -1.48 -17.61
C GLY A 240 7.01 -1.67 -17.25
N PHE A 241 7.91 -0.95 -17.91
CA PHE A 241 9.34 -0.97 -17.58
C PHE A 241 9.60 -0.51 -16.14
N SER A 242 8.95 0.58 -15.72
CA SER A 242 9.02 1.09 -14.35
C SER A 242 8.55 0.06 -13.31
N ALA A 243 7.52 -0.73 -13.63
CA ALA A 243 7.07 -1.83 -12.77
C ALA A 243 8.13 -2.94 -12.68
N VAL A 244 8.78 -3.31 -13.78
CA VAL A 244 9.89 -4.29 -13.78
C VAL A 244 11.05 -3.81 -12.91
N VAL A 245 11.44 -2.54 -13.00
CA VAL A 245 12.47 -1.94 -12.12
C VAL A 245 12.03 -2.00 -10.64
N GLY A 246 10.76 -1.76 -10.36
CA GLY A 246 10.19 -1.94 -9.02
C GLY A 246 10.25 -3.39 -8.52
N ILE A 247 9.91 -4.37 -9.37
CA ILE A 247 10.03 -5.81 -9.02
C ILE A 247 11.50 -6.16 -8.74
N ALA A 248 12.45 -5.64 -9.54
CA ALA A 248 13.87 -5.89 -9.35
C ALA A 248 14.36 -5.49 -7.95
N ALA A 249 13.75 -4.48 -7.32
CA ALA A 249 14.03 -4.11 -5.93
C ALA A 249 13.78 -5.27 -4.96
N THR A 250 12.77 -6.12 -5.18
CA THR A 250 12.51 -7.29 -4.31
C THR A 250 13.57 -8.37 -4.39
N LEU A 251 14.23 -8.48 -5.54
CA LEU A 251 15.31 -9.44 -5.76
C LEU A 251 16.63 -8.89 -5.24
N LEU A 252 16.83 -7.58 -5.40
CA LEU A 252 18.05 -6.89 -5.00
C LEU A 252 18.10 -6.63 -3.49
N TYR A 253 16.95 -6.35 -2.87
CA TYR A 253 16.87 -6.01 -1.45
C TYR A 253 17.48 -7.09 -0.54
N PRO A 254 17.17 -8.40 -0.65
CA PRO A 254 17.79 -9.43 0.18
C PRO A 254 19.32 -9.50 0.02
N VAL A 255 19.83 -9.27 -1.20
CA VAL A 255 21.27 -9.27 -1.49
C VAL A 255 21.94 -8.10 -0.79
N VAL A 256 21.43 -6.88 -0.97
CA VAL A 256 21.98 -5.67 -0.35
C VAL A 256 21.84 -5.74 1.18
N HIS A 257 20.69 -6.21 1.68
CA HIS A 257 20.42 -6.42 3.09
C HIS A 257 21.47 -7.34 3.74
N SER A 258 21.84 -8.44 3.06
CA SER A 258 22.85 -9.38 3.57
C SER A 258 24.24 -8.74 3.75
N TRP A 259 24.52 -7.66 3.03
CA TRP A 259 25.79 -6.95 3.08
C TRP A 259 25.77 -5.73 3.99
N VAL A 260 24.63 -5.03 4.06
CA VAL A 260 24.60 -3.62 4.50
C VAL A 260 23.62 -3.38 5.66
N SER A 261 22.88 -4.38 6.16
CA SER A 261 21.83 -4.26 7.20
C SER A 261 20.65 -3.36 6.79
N THR A 262 19.49 -3.58 7.42
CA THR A 262 18.21 -2.91 7.07
C THR A 262 18.32 -1.39 7.09
N LEU A 263 18.89 -0.82 8.17
CA LEU A 263 19.02 0.63 8.36
C LEU A 263 19.84 1.32 7.27
N ARG A 264 20.97 0.74 6.86
CA ARG A 264 21.80 1.37 5.83
C ARG A 264 21.28 1.08 4.42
N THR A 265 20.62 -0.07 4.22
CA THR A 265 19.93 -0.38 2.96
C THR A 265 18.84 0.66 2.69
N GLY A 266 18.03 0.99 3.70
CA GLY A 266 17.05 2.07 3.61
C GLY A 266 17.69 3.45 3.36
N LEU A 267 18.84 3.73 3.96
CA LEU A 267 19.53 5.00 3.73
C LEU A 267 20.03 5.10 2.28
N TRP A 268 20.65 4.04 1.77
CA TRP A 268 21.15 4.02 0.41
C TRP A 268 20.00 4.10 -0.61
N SER A 269 18.89 3.42 -0.35
CA SER A 269 17.75 3.38 -1.26
C SER A 269 17.01 4.73 -1.37
N VAL A 270 16.79 5.44 -0.26
CA VAL A 270 16.12 6.76 -0.29
C VAL A 270 16.98 7.83 -0.99
N TRP A 271 18.30 7.81 -0.76
CA TRP A 271 19.21 8.72 -1.45
C TRP A 271 19.40 8.35 -2.92
N MET A 272 19.38 7.06 -3.27
CA MET A 272 19.33 6.61 -4.66
C MET A 272 18.07 7.13 -5.36
N GLN A 273 16.90 6.99 -4.73
CA GLN A 273 15.65 7.53 -5.26
C GLN A 273 15.76 9.05 -5.49
N TRP A 274 16.25 9.78 -4.49
CA TRP A 274 16.46 11.23 -4.58
C TRP A 274 17.37 11.61 -5.75
N CYS A 275 18.52 10.93 -5.91
CA CYS A 275 19.44 11.15 -7.02
C CYS A 275 18.78 10.90 -8.39
N CYS A 276 17.99 9.84 -8.54
CA CYS A 276 17.27 9.57 -9.79
C CYS A 276 16.22 10.65 -10.09
N LEU A 277 15.54 11.18 -9.07
CA LEU A 277 14.52 12.22 -9.24
C LEU A 277 15.11 13.60 -9.60
N LEU A 278 16.41 13.82 -9.45
CA LEU A 278 17.07 15.01 -10.02
C LEU A 278 16.88 15.07 -11.55
N LEU A 279 16.77 13.94 -12.23
CA LEU A 279 16.42 13.92 -13.66
C LEU A 279 15.01 14.49 -13.90
N CYS A 280 14.05 14.17 -13.03
CA CYS A 280 12.69 14.72 -13.12
C CYS A 280 12.70 16.25 -12.95
N VAL A 281 13.46 16.78 -11.99
CA VAL A 281 13.64 18.22 -11.84
C VAL A 281 14.34 18.79 -13.09
N GLY A 282 15.38 18.12 -13.57
CA GLY A 282 16.09 18.41 -14.81
C GLY A 282 15.19 18.58 -16.03
N SER A 283 14.11 17.80 -16.10
CA SER A 283 13.15 17.84 -17.20
C SER A 283 12.41 19.18 -17.37
N ILE A 284 12.38 20.02 -16.33
CA ILE A 284 11.75 21.35 -16.36
C ILE A 284 12.50 22.30 -17.30
N TRP A 285 13.84 22.18 -17.38
CA TRP A 285 14.67 23.06 -18.21
C TRP A 285 14.88 22.55 -19.63
N VAL A 286 14.30 21.39 -19.99
CA VAL A 286 14.40 20.85 -21.35
C VAL A 286 13.39 21.58 -22.24
N SER A 287 13.90 22.30 -23.26
CA SER A 287 13.08 23.17 -24.11
C SER A 287 12.08 22.43 -25.01
N ASP A 288 12.40 21.20 -25.42
CA ASP A 288 11.50 20.36 -26.20
C ASP A 288 10.55 19.57 -25.27
N GLY A 289 9.24 19.73 -25.48
CA GLY A 289 8.19 19.10 -24.66
C GLY A 289 8.25 17.58 -24.69
N VAL A 290 8.60 16.97 -25.83
CA VAL A 290 8.71 15.52 -25.98
C VAL A 290 9.98 15.01 -25.29
N ALA A 291 11.13 15.66 -25.51
CA ALA A 291 12.36 15.34 -24.78
C ALA A 291 12.20 15.50 -23.25
N SER A 292 11.54 16.56 -22.80
CA SER A 292 11.19 16.78 -21.38
C SER A 292 10.38 15.61 -20.82
N ALA A 293 9.37 15.14 -21.56
CA ALA A 293 8.56 13.98 -21.16
C ALA A 293 9.40 12.69 -21.03
N TRP A 294 10.34 12.44 -21.95
CA TRP A 294 11.23 11.28 -21.88
C TRP A 294 12.18 11.33 -20.66
N VAL A 295 12.77 12.49 -20.39
CA VAL A 295 13.64 12.68 -19.20
C VAL A 295 12.85 12.46 -17.91
N LEU A 296 11.61 12.99 -17.84
CA LEU A 296 10.70 12.78 -16.72
C LEU A 296 10.37 11.29 -16.54
N MET A 297 9.96 10.59 -17.61
CA MET A 297 9.64 9.16 -17.56
C MET A 297 10.85 8.31 -17.15
N ALA A 298 12.05 8.63 -17.65
CA ALA A 298 13.28 7.93 -17.29
C ALA A 298 13.65 8.12 -15.81
N GLY A 299 13.57 9.36 -15.30
CA GLY A 299 13.82 9.65 -13.89
C GLY A 299 12.84 8.93 -12.95
N VAL A 300 11.55 8.93 -13.29
CA VAL A 300 10.52 8.19 -12.53
C VAL A 300 10.73 6.68 -12.59
N ALA A 301 11.08 6.13 -13.77
CA ALA A 301 11.34 4.70 -13.90
C ALA A 301 12.56 4.25 -13.08
N ALA A 302 13.67 5.00 -13.16
CA ALA A 302 14.90 4.71 -12.43
C ALA A 302 14.72 4.82 -10.91
N SER A 303 13.97 5.83 -10.45
CA SER A 303 13.74 6.07 -9.02
C SER A 303 12.94 4.95 -8.33
N ARG A 304 12.21 4.11 -9.09
CA ARG A 304 11.44 2.99 -8.53
C ARG A 304 12.30 1.97 -7.80
N LEU A 305 13.54 1.75 -8.25
CA LEU A 305 14.42 0.81 -7.55
C LEU A 305 14.66 1.28 -6.12
N GLY A 306 15.03 2.56 -5.95
CA GLY A 306 15.25 3.17 -4.65
C GLY A 306 13.98 3.21 -3.80
N LEU A 307 12.85 3.62 -4.39
CA LEU A 307 11.56 3.71 -3.69
C LEU A 307 11.10 2.36 -3.12
N TRP A 308 11.09 1.30 -3.95
CA TRP A 308 10.63 -0.01 -3.50
C TRP A 308 11.63 -0.69 -2.55
N MET A 309 12.94 -0.48 -2.73
CA MET A 309 13.92 -0.94 -1.73
C MET A 309 13.76 -0.22 -0.40
N PHE A 310 13.42 1.08 -0.41
CA PHE A 310 13.14 1.84 0.80
C PHE A 310 11.88 1.36 1.52
N ASP A 311 10.81 1.10 0.79
CA ASP A 311 9.58 0.53 1.34
C ASP A 311 9.86 -0.81 2.04
N LEU A 312 10.57 -1.73 1.38
CA LEU A 312 10.97 -3.01 1.96
C LEU A 312 11.83 -2.82 3.23
N ALA A 313 12.78 -1.86 3.21
CA ALA A 313 13.63 -1.57 4.37
C ALA A 313 12.82 -1.06 5.57
N VAL A 314 11.90 -0.12 5.36
CA VAL A 314 11.06 0.43 6.43
C VAL A 314 10.09 -0.62 6.97
N MET A 315 9.50 -1.42 6.08
CA MET A 315 8.59 -2.50 6.48
C MET A 315 9.31 -3.60 7.26
N GLN A 316 10.51 -3.99 6.85
CA GLN A 316 11.37 -4.89 7.62
C GLN A 316 11.75 -4.27 8.97
N LEU A 317 12.09 -2.99 9.02
CA LEU A 317 12.42 -2.28 10.25
C LEU A 317 11.23 -2.27 11.23
N MET A 318 10.01 -2.03 10.76
CA MET A 318 8.81 -2.12 11.59
C MET A 318 8.57 -3.56 12.09
N GLN A 319 8.82 -4.57 11.27
CA GLN A 319 8.69 -5.96 11.69
C GLN A 319 9.72 -6.32 12.77
N ASP A 320 10.97 -5.90 12.59
CA ASP A 320 12.06 -6.27 13.50
C ASP A 320 11.99 -5.50 14.84
N SER A 321 11.52 -4.25 14.83
CA SER A 321 11.56 -3.37 16.02
C SER A 321 10.25 -3.28 16.81
N VAL A 322 9.09 -3.57 16.19
CA VAL A 322 7.79 -3.45 16.87
C VAL A 322 7.41 -4.76 17.55
N PRO A 323 7.00 -4.73 18.84
CA PRO A 323 6.52 -5.91 19.56
C PRO A 323 5.32 -6.59 18.88
N ASP A 324 5.23 -7.92 18.96
CA ASP A 324 4.20 -8.71 18.28
C ASP A 324 2.77 -8.27 18.60
N SER A 325 2.50 -7.86 19.85
CA SER A 325 1.20 -7.34 20.30
C SER A 325 0.76 -6.09 19.54
N ASP A 326 1.71 -5.23 19.16
CA ASP A 326 1.45 -3.88 18.67
C ASP A 326 1.56 -3.79 17.15
N ARG A 327 2.19 -4.79 16.50
CA ARG A 327 2.44 -4.80 15.04
C ARG A 327 1.17 -4.61 14.21
N CYS A 328 0.00 -5.05 14.69
CA CYS A 328 -1.26 -4.89 13.94
C CYS A 328 -1.72 -3.42 13.98
N VAL A 329 -1.72 -2.83 15.18
CA VAL A 329 -2.06 -1.44 15.43
C VAL A 329 -1.13 -0.50 14.65
N VAL A 330 0.18 -0.73 14.77
CA VAL A 330 1.20 0.07 14.08
C VAL A 330 1.07 -0.05 12.56
N GLY A 331 0.84 -1.27 12.04
CA GLY A 331 0.60 -1.48 10.62
C GLY A 331 -0.68 -0.81 10.11
N GLY A 332 -1.75 -0.82 10.89
CA GLY A 332 -3.01 -0.15 10.58
C GLY A 332 -2.85 1.37 10.49
N VAL A 333 -2.17 1.98 11.47
CA VAL A 333 -1.85 3.42 11.46
C VAL A 333 -0.93 3.77 10.29
N GLN A 334 0.09 2.94 10.01
CA GLN A 334 1.00 3.15 8.87
C GLN A 334 0.24 3.18 7.53
N ASN A 335 -0.63 2.19 7.29
CA ASN A 335 -1.45 2.14 6.07
C ASN A 335 -2.41 3.33 5.98
N SER A 336 -2.97 3.77 7.10
CA SER A 336 -3.86 4.94 7.16
C SER A 336 -3.10 6.21 6.82
N LEU A 337 -1.89 6.38 7.34
CA LEU A 337 -1.02 7.52 7.07
C LEU A 337 -0.62 7.56 5.58
N GLN A 338 -0.22 6.42 5.02
CA GLN A 338 0.07 6.30 3.58
C GLN A 338 -1.15 6.65 2.72
N SER A 339 -2.33 6.16 3.09
CA SER A 339 -3.59 6.46 2.38
C SER A 339 -3.95 7.95 2.46
N MET A 340 -3.71 8.59 3.60
CA MET A 340 -3.90 10.03 3.77
C MET A 340 -2.97 10.83 2.84
N PHE A 341 -1.68 10.49 2.80
CA PHE A 341 -0.72 11.16 1.92
C PHE A 341 -0.97 10.88 0.43
N ASP A 342 -1.42 9.68 0.08
CA ASP A 342 -1.86 9.37 -1.29
C ASP A 342 -3.10 10.22 -1.68
N LEU A 343 -4.06 10.40 -0.76
CA LEU A 343 -5.24 11.25 -0.97
C LEU A 343 -4.83 12.71 -1.28
N LEU A 344 -3.79 13.22 -0.62
CA LEU A 344 -3.28 14.57 -0.88
C LEU A 344 -2.81 14.75 -2.33
N THR A 345 -2.37 13.69 -3.02
CA THR A 345 -2.00 13.78 -4.45
C THR A 345 -3.20 14.20 -5.30
N TYR A 346 -4.38 13.64 -5.04
CA TYR A 346 -5.61 13.97 -5.76
C TYR A 346 -6.08 15.38 -5.41
N ILE A 347 -5.93 15.81 -4.16
CA ILE A 347 -6.21 17.19 -3.75
C ILE A 347 -5.29 18.17 -4.50
N MET A 348 -4.00 17.85 -4.62
CA MET A 348 -3.08 18.67 -5.41
C MET A 348 -3.44 18.68 -6.90
N GLY A 349 -4.00 17.59 -7.44
CA GLY A 349 -4.55 17.58 -8.79
C GLY A 349 -5.79 18.48 -8.98
N ILE A 350 -6.56 18.73 -7.92
CA ILE A 350 -7.68 19.67 -7.95
C ILE A 350 -7.15 21.11 -7.89
N ILE A 351 -6.15 21.37 -7.04
CA ILE A 351 -5.52 22.69 -6.90
C ILE A 351 -4.76 23.07 -8.17
N VAL A 352 -3.88 22.18 -8.64
CA VAL A 352 -3.07 22.32 -9.85
C VAL A 352 -3.68 21.45 -10.95
N SER A 353 -4.71 22.00 -11.58
CA SER A 353 -5.51 21.30 -12.59
C SER A 353 -5.05 21.55 -14.04
N ASP A 354 -4.32 22.64 -14.30
CA ASP A 354 -3.75 22.90 -15.64
C ASP A 354 -2.44 22.10 -15.82
N PRO A 355 -2.34 21.22 -16.84
CA PRO A 355 -1.12 20.45 -17.09
C PRO A 355 0.12 21.31 -17.39
N LYS A 356 -0.04 22.59 -17.73
CA LYS A 356 1.10 23.53 -17.88
C LYS A 356 1.83 23.76 -16.56
N ASP A 357 1.09 23.76 -15.45
CA ASP A 357 1.62 24.04 -14.11
C ASP A 357 2.18 22.77 -13.44
N PHE A 358 2.22 21.64 -14.16
CA PHE A 358 2.76 20.37 -13.65
C PHE A 358 4.21 20.48 -13.13
N SER A 359 4.98 21.46 -13.62
CA SER A 359 6.33 21.73 -13.10
C SER A 359 6.34 22.06 -11.60
N GLU A 360 5.29 22.70 -11.09
CA GLU A 360 5.12 22.98 -9.65
C GLU A 360 4.95 21.68 -8.85
N LEU A 361 4.19 20.73 -9.39
CA LEU A 361 3.99 19.40 -8.77
C LEU A 361 5.28 18.56 -8.79
N ILE A 362 6.14 18.73 -9.81
CA ILE A 362 7.48 18.11 -9.85
C ILE A 362 8.34 18.65 -8.69
N VAL A 363 8.38 19.97 -8.52
CA VAL A 363 9.17 20.62 -7.45
C VAL A 363 8.63 20.22 -6.07
N LEU A 364 7.31 20.27 -5.85
CA LEU A 364 6.68 19.82 -4.61
C LEU A 364 7.04 18.36 -4.30
N SER A 365 6.90 17.48 -5.28
CA SER A 365 7.25 16.06 -5.15
C SER A 365 8.72 15.86 -4.76
N PHE A 366 9.63 16.62 -5.36
CA PHE A 366 11.05 16.55 -5.04
C PHE A 366 11.35 17.06 -3.62
N LEU A 367 10.67 18.12 -3.16
CA LEU A 367 10.77 18.60 -1.78
C LEU A 367 10.27 17.56 -0.77
N LEU A 368 9.15 16.87 -1.07
CA LEU A 368 8.63 15.79 -0.25
C LEU A 368 9.61 14.63 -0.15
N VAL A 369 10.23 14.20 -1.26
CA VAL A 369 11.27 13.15 -1.24
C VAL A 369 12.51 13.61 -0.46
N THR A 370 12.90 14.88 -0.59
CA THR A 370 14.00 15.45 0.19
C THR A 370 13.69 15.43 1.68
N CYS A 371 12.48 15.82 2.09
CA CYS A 371 12.02 15.75 3.47
C CYS A 371 12.07 14.31 4.00
N ALA A 372 11.54 13.34 3.25
CA ALA A 372 11.58 11.92 3.63
C ALA A 372 13.03 11.41 3.78
N ALA A 373 13.93 11.74 2.84
CA ALA A 373 15.35 11.37 2.89
C ALA A 373 16.04 11.94 4.13
N LEU A 374 15.79 13.22 4.46
CA LEU A 374 16.34 13.86 5.65
C LEU A 374 15.77 13.25 6.93
N MET A 375 14.46 13.02 7.01
CA MET A 375 13.83 12.37 8.17
C MET A 375 14.41 10.98 8.44
N TYR A 376 14.58 10.17 7.40
CA TYR A 376 15.20 8.85 7.55
C TYR A 376 16.67 8.95 7.94
N THR A 377 17.42 9.90 7.34
CA THR A 377 18.82 10.15 7.72
C THR A 377 18.95 10.56 9.19
N LEU A 378 18.03 11.41 9.68
CA LEU A 378 17.95 11.79 11.09
C LEU A 378 17.64 10.59 11.99
N HIS A 379 16.76 9.68 11.58
CA HIS A 379 16.50 8.43 12.32
C HIS A 379 17.77 7.58 12.41
N VAL A 380 18.45 7.35 11.28
CA VAL A 380 19.69 6.57 11.24
C VAL A 380 20.77 7.20 12.13
N TYR A 381 20.87 8.53 12.14
CA TYR A 381 21.77 9.25 13.04
C TYR A 381 21.38 9.08 14.51
N ARG A 382 20.10 9.15 14.87
CA ARG A 382 19.64 8.93 16.26
C ARG A 382 19.97 7.52 16.76
N VAL A 383 19.74 6.49 15.93
CA VAL A 383 19.99 5.09 16.30
C VAL A 383 21.48 4.77 16.38
N ARG A 384 22.31 5.27 15.43
CA ARG A 384 23.74 4.91 15.36
C ARG A 384 24.70 5.93 15.97
N LYS A 385 24.26 7.18 16.21
CA LYS A 385 25.09 8.35 16.58
C LYS A 385 26.20 8.74 15.58
N HIS A 386 26.33 8.03 14.45
CA HIS A 386 27.25 8.35 13.35
C HIS A 386 26.65 7.88 12.02
N LEU A 387 26.81 8.67 10.95
CA LEU A 387 26.30 8.34 9.61
C LEU A 387 27.32 7.52 8.80
N LEU A 388 28.59 7.93 8.88
CA LEU A 388 29.74 7.30 8.25
C LEU A 388 30.79 7.04 9.32
N HIS A 389 31.46 5.88 9.28
CA HIS A 389 32.71 5.69 10.02
C HIS A 389 33.81 6.47 9.30
N LEU A 390 33.81 7.80 9.46
CA LEU A 390 34.84 8.66 8.89
C LEU A 390 36.23 8.19 9.32
N ASP A 391 36.39 7.70 10.55
CA ASP A 391 37.65 7.16 11.06
C ASP A 391 38.19 5.97 10.23
N LYS A 392 37.30 5.10 9.73
CA LYS A 392 37.69 3.96 8.87
C LYS A 392 37.97 4.39 7.42
N ILE A 393 37.28 5.42 6.94
CA ILE A 393 37.50 5.99 5.60
C ILE A 393 38.82 6.77 5.59
N PHE A 394 39.06 7.62 6.59
CA PHE A 394 40.32 8.34 6.77
C PHE A 394 41.48 7.38 7.07
N ALA A 395 41.29 6.28 7.81
CA ALA A 395 42.33 5.26 7.96
C ALA A 395 42.68 4.59 6.61
N LYS A 396 41.69 4.30 5.75
CA LYS A 396 41.93 3.79 4.40
C LYS A 396 42.56 4.81 3.45
N MET A 397 42.19 6.09 3.56
CA MET A 397 42.80 7.19 2.79
C MET A 397 44.22 7.51 3.27
N GLY A 398 44.47 7.45 4.58
CA GLY A 398 45.81 7.57 5.17
C GLY A 398 46.74 6.44 4.71
N TRP A 399 46.22 5.22 4.58
CA TRP A 399 46.95 4.10 3.97
C TRP A 399 47.28 4.32 2.48
N CYS A 400 46.38 4.94 1.71
CA CYS A 400 46.67 5.33 0.31
C CYS A 400 47.70 6.47 0.22
N ALA A 401 47.71 7.40 1.17
CA ALA A 401 48.67 8.51 1.21
C ALA A 401 50.07 8.09 1.69
N THR A 402 50.23 6.91 2.30
CA THR A 402 51.54 6.35 2.71
C THR A 402 52.11 5.37 1.69
N LEU A 403 51.39 5.10 0.60
CA LEU A 403 51.80 4.23 -0.52
C LEU A 403 52.28 5.02 -1.75
N GLN A 404 52.51 6.32 -1.60
CA GLN A 404 53.06 7.22 -2.59
C GLN A 404 54.36 7.82 -2.05
#